data_AF-A0A8T7CIZ8-F1
#
_entry.id   AF-A0A8T7CIZ8-F1
#
_cell.length_a   1.000
_cell.length_b   1.000
_cell.length_c   1.000
_cell.angle_alpha   90.00
_cell.angle_beta   90.00
_cell.angle_gamma   90.00
#
_symmetry.space_group_name_H-M   'P 1'
#
loop_
_entity.id
_entity.type
_entity.pdbx_description
1 polymer ?
#
loop_
_entity_poly.entity_id
_entity_poly.type
_entity_poly.pdbx_seq_one_letter_code
_entity_poly.pdbx_strand_id
1 'polypeptide(L)'
;MQWEVVIGLEVHAQLGTSSKIFSSASTAFGAEPNTQACAVDLGYPGVLPVFNGEAARMAIKFGLAVGANIARRSVFARKNYFYPDLPKGYQISQYELPIVQGGTMDIRLDDGSVKTIGITRAHLEEDAGKSLHEDFHGMTGVDLNRAGTPLLEIVSEPEMRSAAEAVAYLKKIRTLVQYLEICDGNMQEGSLRCDANVSVRPMGQEEFGTRAELKNLNSFRFIEKAILHEVERQIDVIEGGGKVVQETRLYDSDKDETRSMRSKEEANDYRYFPDPDLLPVVLDDELIESLRKTLPELPAARQQRFVTDFSLSAYDAEVLTSSREMADYFEEVVSGL
;
A
#
# COMPACT_ATOMS: atom_id res chain seq x y z
N MET A 1 6.40 -29.90 -14.48
CA MET A 1 7.75 -29.37 -14.12
C MET A 1 7.71 -28.87 -12.67
N GLN A 2 8.83 -28.52 -12.03
CA GLN A 2 8.74 -27.74 -10.77
C GLN A 2 8.73 -26.25 -11.09
N TRP A 3 7.75 -25.54 -10.56
CA TRP A 3 7.52 -24.10 -10.78
C TRP A 3 7.86 -23.32 -9.51
N GLU A 4 8.49 -22.16 -9.68
CA GLU A 4 8.69 -21.14 -8.66
C GLU A 4 7.71 -19.98 -8.90
N VAL A 5 7.05 -19.53 -7.83
CA VAL A 5 6.16 -18.37 -7.84
C VAL A 5 6.95 -17.13 -7.47
N VAL A 6 6.72 -16.01 -8.15
CA VAL A 6 7.33 -14.71 -7.83
C VAL A 6 6.22 -13.69 -7.64
N ILE A 7 6.16 -13.11 -6.45
CA ILE A 7 5.13 -12.16 -6.04
C ILE A 7 5.76 -10.85 -5.57
N GLY A 8 5.19 -9.72 -6.00
CA GLY A 8 5.37 -8.39 -5.42
C GLY A 8 4.03 -7.78 -5.05
N LEU A 9 3.98 -6.94 -4.03
CA LEU A 9 2.77 -6.27 -3.56
C LEU A 9 2.89 -4.75 -3.69
N GLU A 10 1.80 -4.12 -4.10
CA GLU A 10 1.62 -2.67 -4.15
C GLU A 10 0.53 -2.29 -3.15
N VAL A 11 0.95 -1.81 -1.98
CA VAL A 11 0.05 -1.51 -0.85
C VAL A 11 -0.20 -0.01 -0.79
N HIS A 12 -1.46 0.40 -0.86
CA HIS A 12 -1.86 1.80 -0.70
C HIS A 12 -2.45 1.99 0.70
N ALA A 13 -1.73 2.71 1.55
CA ALA A 13 -2.17 3.08 2.89
C ALA A 13 -2.70 4.51 2.91
N GLN A 14 -3.98 4.67 3.27
CA GLN A 14 -4.61 5.97 3.47
C GLN A 14 -4.11 6.58 4.78
N LEU A 15 -3.52 7.78 4.68
CA LEU A 15 -2.93 8.44 5.84
C LEU A 15 -4.00 9.09 6.72
N GLY A 16 -3.91 8.87 8.04
CA GLY A 16 -4.83 9.36 9.08
C GLY A 16 -4.71 10.86 9.37
N THR A 17 -4.54 11.69 8.34
CA THR A 17 -4.49 13.16 8.46
C THR A 17 -5.89 13.77 8.51
N SER A 18 -6.06 14.93 9.15
CA SER A 18 -7.37 15.62 9.23
C SER A 18 -7.80 16.32 7.94
N SER A 19 -6.85 16.64 7.06
CA SER A 19 -7.08 17.34 5.79
C SER A 19 -6.41 16.61 4.64
N LYS A 20 -6.92 16.79 3.42
CA LYS A 20 -6.39 16.19 2.19
C LYS A 20 -4.92 16.54 1.91
N ILE A 21 -4.30 15.83 0.96
CA ILE A 21 -2.85 15.97 0.69
C ILE A 21 -2.52 17.31 0.02
N PHE A 22 -3.44 17.86 -0.76
CA PHE A 22 -3.25 19.07 -1.55
C PHE A 22 -4.31 20.16 -1.30
N SER A 23 -5.26 19.91 -0.38
CA SER A 23 -6.35 20.83 -0.06
C SER A 23 -6.70 20.78 1.43
N SER A 24 -7.51 21.73 1.89
CA SER A 24 -7.93 21.82 3.30
C SER A 24 -9.23 21.05 3.60
N ALA A 25 -9.81 20.35 2.62
CA ALA A 25 -11.03 19.58 2.84
C ALA A 25 -10.77 18.36 3.75
N SER A 26 -11.82 17.93 4.45
CA SER A 26 -11.74 16.82 5.40
C SER A 26 -11.51 15.47 4.71
N THR A 27 -10.99 14.53 5.47
CA THR A 27 -10.75 13.11 5.11
C THR A 27 -11.66 12.15 5.88
N ALA A 28 -12.60 12.66 6.69
CA ALA A 28 -13.40 11.84 7.58
C ALA A 28 -14.34 10.91 6.80
N PHE A 29 -14.30 9.62 7.11
CA PHE A 29 -15.12 8.60 6.46
C PHE A 29 -16.63 8.80 6.72
N GLY A 30 -17.46 8.38 5.76
CA GLY A 30 -18.92 8.28 5.93
C GLY A 30 -19.72 9.56 5.74
N ALA A 31 -19.11 10.62 5.18
CA ALA A 31 -19.83 11.86 4.86
C ALA A 31 -20.79 11.71 3.66
N GLU A 32 -21.80 12.58 3.60
CA GLU A 32 -22.71 12.68 2.46
C GLU A 32 -21.94 12.95 1.16
N PRO A 33 -22.35 12.39 0.01
CA PRO A 33 -21.63 12.52 -1.26
C PRO A 33 -21.28 13.96 -1.64
N ASN A 34 -20.04 14.19 -2.06
CA ASN A 34 -19.49 15.48 -2.51
C ASN A 34 -19.57 16.64 -1.48
N THR A 35 -19.65 16.36 -0.17
CA THR A 35 -19.63 17.39 0.89
C THR A 35 -18.23 17.69 1.46
N GLN A 36 -17.26 16.81 1.21
CA GLN A 36 -15.86 16.96 1.59
C GLN A 36 -14.96 17.22 0.38
N ALA A 37 -15.46 17.92 -0.64
CA ALA A 37 -14.69 18.28 -1.83
C ALA A 37 -14.71 19.80 -2.04
N CYS A 38 -13.53 20.42 -2.07
CA CYS A 38 -13.36 21.83 -2.40
C CYS A 38 -12.96 22.02 -3.88
N ALA A 39 -12.78 23.27 -4.33
CA ALA A 39 -12.44 23.57 -5.72
C ALA A 39 -11.15 22.88 -6.20
N VAL A 40 -10.16 22.67 -5.32
CA VAL A 40 -8.93 21.92 -5.63
C VAL A 40 -9.24 20.46 -5.91
N ASP A 41 -10.03 19.83 -5.03
CA ASP A 41 -10.41 18.41 -5.15
C ASP A 41 -11.26 18.18 -6.39
N LEU A 42 -12.13 19.14 -6.72
CA LEU A 42 -13.00 19.12 -7.90
C LEU A 42 -12.28 19.47 -9.21
N GLY A 43 -10.98 19.83 -9.15
CA GLY A 43 -10.21 20.18 -10.34
C GLY A 43 -10.68 21.43 -11.08
N TYR A 44 -11.20 22.43 -10.36
CA TYR A 44 -11.69 23.66 -11.00
C TYR A 44 -10.56 24.45 -11.69
N PRO A 45 -10.85 25.16 -12.80
CA PRO A 45 -9.84 25.98 -13.47
C PRO A 45 -9.24 27.05 -12.54
N GLY A 46 -7.90 27.13 -12.50
CA GLY A 46 -7.16 28.16 -11.75
C GLY A 46 -6.85 27.82 -10.28
N VAL A 47 -7.21 26.62 -9.81
CA VAL A 47 -6.84 26.15 -8.47
C VAL A 47 -5.41 25.61 -8.45
N LEU A 48 -4.76 25.66 -7.27
CA LEU A 48 -3.38 25.19 -7.08
C LEU A 48 -3.29 24.23 -5.88
N PRO A 49 -2.51 23.14 -5.98
CA PRO A 49 -2.29 22.22 -4.87
C PRO A 49 -1.35 22.82 -3.80
N VAL A 50 -1.61 22.54 -2.53
CA VAL A 50 -0.70 22.88 -1.42
C VAL A 50 -0.42 21.65 -0.56
N PHE A 51 0.83 21.21 -0.54
CA PHE A 51 1.23 19.95 0.08
C PHE A 51 1.05 19.94 1.61
N ASN A 52 0.42 18.89 2.13
CA ASN A 52 0.18 18.63 3.54
C ASN A 52 1.45 18.17 4.27
N GLY A 53 1.94 19.00 5.20
CA GLY A 53 3.14 18.70 5.98
C GLY A 53 3.02 17.49 6.93
N GLU A 54 1.82 17.15 7.38
CA GLU A 54 1.62 15.96 8.23
C GLU A 54 1.74 14.66 7.41
N ALA A 55 1.24 14.67 6.17
CA ALA A 55 1.44 13.54 5.25
C ALA A 55 2.93 13.25 5.02
N ALA A 56 3.76 14.30 4.90
CA ALA A 56 5.22 14.16 4.83
C ALA A 56 5.79 13.49 6.09
N ARG A 57 5.40 13.96 7.29
CA ARG A 57 5.86 13.43 8.57
C ARG A 57 5.49 11.95 8.74
N MET A 58 4.27 11.56 8.35
CA MET A 58 3.81 10.17 8.38
C MET A 58 4.62 9.27 7.43
N ALA A 59 4.90 9.73 6.21
CA ALA A 59 5.74 8.99 5.26
C ALA A 59 7.19 8.83 5.76
N ILE A 60 7.76 9.87 6.38
CA ILE A 60 9.09 9.80 6.99
C ILE A 60 9.11 8.79 8.14
N LYS A 61 8.11 8.82 9.03
CA LYS A 61 7.98 7.84 10.12
C LYS A 61 7.94 6.41 9.59
N PHE A 62 7.16 6.15 8.54
CA PHE A 62 7.13 4.85 7.88
C PHE A 62 8.53 4.45 7.39
N GLY A 63 9.19 5.31 6.60
CA GLY A 63 10.50 4.99 6.04
C GLY A 63 11.56 4.73 7.12
N LEU A 64 11.56 5.51 8.20
CA LEU A 64 12.46 5.28 9.33
C LEU A 64 12.20 3.94 10.02
N ALA A 65 10.94 3.55 10.16
CA ALA A 65 10.54 2.31 10.82
C ALA A 65 10.90 1.04 10.03
N VAL A 66 11.00 1.14 8.70
CA VAL A 66 11.42 0.04 7.82
C VAL A 66 12.92 0.10 7.47
N GLY A 67 13.68 0.97 8.13
CA GLY A 67 15.13 1.13 7.88
C GLY A 67 15.47 1.66 6.49
N ALA A 68 14.54 2.36 5.83
CA ALA A 68 14.74 2.92 4.50
C ALA A 68 15.58 4.19 4.50
N ASN A 69 16.09 4.55 3.32
CA ASN A 69 16.66 5.87 3.07
C ASN A 69 15.55 6.89 2.84
N ILE A 70 15.51 7.96 3.64
CA ILE A 70 14.60 9.07 3.43
C ILE A 70 15.24 10.07 2.48
N ALA A 71 14.58 10.35 1.35
CA ALA A 71 15.13 11.25 0.35
C ALA A 71 15.15 12.69 0.85
N ARG A 72 16.34 13.30 0.88
CA ARG A 72 16.52 14.74 1.21
C ARG A 72 15.78 15.67 0.25
N ARG A 73 15.56 15.20 -0.97
CA ARG A 73 14.82 15.89 -2.01
C ARG A 73 13.92 14.89 -2.73
N SER A 74 12.62 15.12 -2.70
CA SER A 74 11.62 14.34 -3.45
C SER A 74 10.78 15.25 -4.35
N VAL A 75 10.18 14.69 -5.40
CA VAL A 75 9.48 15.46 -6.43
C VAL A 75 8.13 14.82 -6.73
N PHE A 76 7.06 15.61 -6.61
CA PHE A 76 5.75 15.22 -7.12
C PHE A 76 5.73 15.32 -8.65
N ALA A 77 5.07 14.35 -9.27
CA ALA A 77 4.90 14.22 -10.70
C ALA A 77 3.42 13.96 -11.03
N ARG A 78 3.01 14.37 -12.23
CA ARG A 78 1.65 14.09 -12.73
C ARG A 78 1.63 12.75 -13.45
N LYS A 79 0.77 11.84 -12.99
CA LYS A 79 0.42 10.58 -13.66
C LYS A 79 -0.88 10.80 -14.44
N ASN A 80 -0.79 10.93 -15.76
CA ASN A 80 -1.91 11.41 -16.58
C ASN A 80 -2.76 10.24 -17.10
N TYR A 81 -4.06 10.24 -16.79
CA TYR A 81 -5.05 9.31 -17.33
C TYR A 81 -6.47 9.90 -17.18
N PHE A 82 -7.37 9.52 -18.08
CA PHE A 82 -8.76 9.98 -18.04
C PHE A 82 -9.64 8.94 -17.37
N TYR A 83 -10.26 9.32 -16.26
CA TYR A 83 -11.27 8.51 -15.59
C TYR A 83 -12.23 9.42 -14.80
N PRO A 84 -13.54 9.10 -14.68
CA PRO A 84 -14.53 10.02 -14.09
C PRO A 84 -14.27 10.40 -12.63
N ASP A 85 -13.61 9.55 -11.86
CA ASP A 85 -13.27 9.81 -10.45
C ASP A 85 -11.95 10.59 -10.27
N LEU A 86 -11.28 10.95 -11.37
CA LEU A 86 -10.04 11.71 -11.39
C LEU A 86 -10.27 13.09 -12.06
N PRO A 87 -10.74 14.09 -11.29
CA PRO A 87 -11.25 15.34 -11.84
C PRO A 87 -10.23 16.16 -12.62
N LYS A 88 -8.93 16.04 -12.29
CA LYS A 88 -7.85 16.80 -12.92
C LYS A 88 -7.37 16.20 -14.25
N GLY A 89 -7.75 14.95 -14.57
CA GLY A 89 -7.17 14.19 -15.68
C GLY A 89 -5.72 13.73 -15.44
N TYR A 90 -5.22 13.93 -14.22
CA TYR A 90 -3.96 13.40 -13.71
C TYR A 90 -4.03 13.23 -12.19
N GLN A 91 -3.28 12.25 -11.69
CA GLN A 91 -3.03 12.02 -10.28
C GLN A 91 -1.68 12.64 -9.92
N ILE A 92 -1.62 13.44 -8.87
CA ILE A 92 -0.35 13.90 -8.31
C ILE A 92 0.21 12.77 -7.43
N SER A 93 1.35 12.22 -7.85
CA SER A 93 2.07 11.12 -7.20
C SER A 93 3.58 11.42 -7.22
N GLN A 94 4.45 10.47 -6.92
CA GLN A 94 5.90 10.63 -7.09
C GLN A 94 6.40 9.56 -8.06
N TYR A 95 7.29 9.93 -8.97
CA TYR A 95 7.85 8.99 -9.95
C TYR A 95 9.31 8.67 -9.65
N GLU A 96 10.27 9.38 -10.23
CA GLU A 96 11.71 9.04 -10.11
C GLU A 96 12.29 9.28 -8.71
N LEU A 97 11.80 10.30 -7.99
CA LEU A 97 12.35 10.75 -6.72
C LEU A 97 11.32 10.62 -5.58
N PRO A 98 11.05 9.40 -5.09
CA PRO A 98 10.12 9.17 -3.98
C PRO A 98 10.72 9.60 -2.64
N ILE A 99 9.84 9.88 -1.67
CA ILE A 99 10.23 10.30 -0.32
C ILE A 99 10.91 9.19 0.50
N VAL A 100 10.53 7.92 0.31
CA VAL A 100 11.16 6.74 0.93
C VAL A 100 11.74 5.82 -0.14
N GLN A 101 13.01 5.45 0.01
CA GLN A 101 13.77 4.60 -0.92
C GLN A 101 14.37 3.41 -0.19
N GLY A 102 14.09 2.20 -0.67
CA GLY A 102 14.55 0.99 -0.01
C GLY A 102 13.80 0.70 1.29
N GLY A 103 14.39 -0.18 2.11
CA GLY A 103 13.85 -0.66 3.38
C GLY A 103 13.63 -2.16 3.35
N THR A 104 13.36 -2.75 4.50
CA THR A 104 13.11 -4.18 4.64
C THR A 104 12.01 -4.47 5.64
N MET A 105 11.40 -5.64 5.51
CA MET A 105 10.38 -6.15 6.42
C MET A 105 10.61 -7.62 6.69
N ASP A 106 10.72 -7.99 7.97
CA ASP A 106 10.78 -9.38 8.38
C ASP A 106 9.37 -9.94 8.54
N ILE A 107 9.08 -11.03 7.83
CA ILE A 107 7.85 -11.80 7.91
C ILE A 107 8.14 -13.14 8.58
N ARG A 108 7.24 -13.56 9.48
CA ARG A 108 7.26 -14.89 10.10
C ARG A 108 6.18 -15.75 9.47
N LEU A 109 6.53 -16.99 9.14
CA LEU A 109 5.61 -17.98 8.60
C LEU A 109 5.13 -18.94 9.70
N ASP A 110 4.06 -19.67 9.41
CA ASP A 110 3.43 -20.60 10.37
C ASP A 110 4.37 -21.74 10.82
N ASP A 111 5.38 -22.06 10.01
CA ASP A 111 6.44 -23.03 10.35
C ASP A 111 7.53 -22.46 11.28
N GLY A 112 7.40 -21.19 11.68
CA GLY A 112 8.34 -20.46 12.53
C GLY A 112 9.53 -19.86 11.78
N SER A 113 9.68 -20.10 10.48
CA SER A 113 10.74 -19.49 9.68
C SER A 113 10.52 -17.98 9.54
N VAL A 114 11.63 -17.25 9.42
CA VAL A 114 11.63 -15.81 9.21
C VAL A 114 12.28 -15.51 7.88
N LYS A 115 11.64 -14.66 7.08
CA LYS A 115 12.15 -14.19 5.80
C LYS A 115 12.11 -12.68 5.76
N THR A 116 13.20 -12.08 5.31
CA THR A 116 13.26 -10.64 5.05
C THR A 116 12.80 -10.36 3.63
N ILE A 117 11.88 -9.41 3.47
CA ILE A 117 11.37 -8.94 2.18
C ILE A 117 11.80 -7.49 1.99
N GLY A 118 12.41 -7.17 0.85
CA GLY A 118 12.76 -5.82 0.46
C GLY A 118 11.53 -4.94 0.19
N ILE A 119 11.65 -3.66 0.52
CA ILE A 119 10.74 -2.60 0.10
C ILE A 119 11.49 -1.78 -0.92
N THR A 120 11.00 -1.71 -2.16
CA THR A 120 11.65 -0.91 -3.21
C THR A 120 11.53 0.58 -2.88
N ARG A 121 10.33 1.00 -2.48
CA ARG A 121 9.98 2.41 -2.23
C ARG A 121 8.68 2.53 -1.43
N ALA A 122 8.50 3.69 -0.79
CA ALA A 122 7.19 4.15 -0.39
C ALA A 122 7.03 5.64 -0.75
N HIS A 123 5.92 5.99 -1.39
CA HIS A 123 5.78 7.32 -1.96
C HIS A 123 4.39 7.92 -1.77
N LEU A 124 4.36 9.25 -1.73
CA LEU A 124 3.13 9.99 -1.46
C LEU A 124 2.37 10.24 -2.75
N GLU A 125 1.06 10.05 -2.68
CA GLU A 125 0.14 10.39 -3.75
C GLU A 125 -1.24 10.78 -3.22
N GLU A 126 -2.09 11.26 -4.11
CA GLU A 126 -3.51 11.51 -3.81
C GLU A 126 -4.40 10.36 -4.26
N ASP A 127 -5.47 10.08 -3.51
CA ASP A 127 -6.50 9.14 -3.92
C ASP A 127 -7.44 9.73 -4.97
N ALA A 128 -8.08 8.85 -5.72
CA ALA A 128 -9.18 9.17 -6.61
C ALA A 128 -10.53 9.16 -5.86
N GLY A 129 -11.58 9.64 -6.52
CA GLY A 129 -12.95 9.54 -6.02
C GLY A 129 -13.48 8.10 -6.02
N LYS A 130 -14.80 7.98 -5.94
CA LYS A 130 -15.52 6.70 -6.01
C LYS A 130 -16.58 6.75 -7.09
N SER A 131 -16.62 5.73 -7.93
CA SER A 131 -17.70 5.49 -8.89
C SER A 131 -18.74 4.52 -8.28
N LEU A 132 -20.02 4.88 -8.39
CA LEU A 132 -21.16 4.09 -7.93
C LEU A 132 -22.07 3.77 -9.12
N HIS A 133 -22.40 2.49 -9.30
CA HIS A 133 -23.18 2.01 -10.44
C HIS A 133 -24.56 1.46 -10.05
N GLU A 134 -24.74 0.97 -8.82
CA GLU A 134 -25.92 0.21 -8.39
C GLU A 134 -27.20 1.06 -8.38
N ASP A 135 -27.10 2.34 -8.03
CA ASP A 135 -28.24 3.26 -7.90
C ASP A 135 -28.49 4.15 -9.15
N PHE A 136 -27.68 4.01 -10.19
CA PHE A 136 -27.70 4.90 -11.36
C PHE A 136 -27.96 4.11 -12.65
N HIS A 137 -29.24 3.93 -13.00
CA HIS A 137 -29.63 3.16 -14.19
C HIS A 137 -28.95 3.65 -15.48
N GLY A 138 -28.02 2.85 -16.01
CA GLY A 138 -27.29 3.15 -17.24
C GLY A 138 -26.31 4.33 -17.13
N MET A 139 -26.02 4.80 -15.91
CA MET A 139 -25.11 5.92 -15.63
C MET A 139 -24.18 5.56 -14.47
N THR A 140 -23.25 6.46 -14.16
CA THR A 140 -22.34 6.32 -13.02
C THR A 140 -22.48 7.55 -12.13
N GLY A 141 -22.75 7.35 -10.85
CA GLY A 141 -22.63 8.39 -9.84
C GLY A 141 -21.17 8.54 -9.43
N VAL A 142 -20.68 9.78 -9.38
CA VAL A 142 -19.30 10.08 -8.95
C VAL A 142 -19.34 10.84 -7.62
N ASP A 143 -18.72 10.27 -6.61
CA ASP A 143 -18.47 10.91 -5.31
C ASP A 143 -16.98 11.25 -5.18
N LEU A 144 -16.68 12.54 -5.07
CA LEU A 144 -15.33 13.09 -4.96
C LEU A 144 -14.93 13.41 -3.52
N ASN A 145 -15.69 12.97 -2.52
CA ASN A 145 -15.29 13.08 -1.10
C ASN A 145 -13.88 12.54 -0.86
N ARG A 146 -13.55 11.39 -1.46
CA ARG A 146 -12.24 10.73 -1.31
C ARG A 146 -11.14 11.29 -2.23
N ALA A 147 -11.50 12.00 -3.29
CA ALA A 147 -10.52 12.55 -4.22
C ALA A 147 -9.60 13.55 -3.49
N GLY A 148 -8.28 13.35 -3.55
CA GLY A 148 -7.31 14.20 -2.84
C GLY A 148 -6.91 13.67 -1.45
N THR A 149 -7.48 12.57 -0.96
CA THR A 149 -7.06 11.97 0.32
C THR A 149 -5.60 11.49 0.23
N PRO A 150 -4.73 11.70 1.23
CA PRO A 150 -3.33 11.30 1.13
C PRO A 150 -3.17 9.78 1.19
N LEU A 151 -2.38 9.24 0.26
CA LEU A 151 -1.97 7.85 0.24
C LEU A 151 -0.45 7.75 0.35
N LEU A 152 0.00 6.67 0.99
CA LEU A 152 1.35 6.16 0.91
C LEU A 152 1.33 4.84 0.13
N GLU A 153 1.85 4.86 -1.10
CA GLU A 153 2.01 3.66 -1.92
C GLU A 153 3.35 2.99 -1.60
N ILE A 154 3.28 1.83 -0.95
CA ILE A 154 4.39 1.00 -0.49
C ILE A 154 4.55 -0.16 -1.48
N VAL A 155 5.70 -0.22 -2.15
CA VAL A 155 5.98 -1.21 -3.20
C VAL A 155 7.06 -2.17 -2.70
N SER A 156 6.75 -3.45 -2.66
CA SER A 156 7.71 -4.49 -2.27
C SER A 156 8.62 -4.89 -3.43
N GLU A 157 9.79 -5.44 -3.10
CA GLU A 157 10.56 -6.24 -4.05
C GLU A 157 9.79 -7.53 -4.42
N PRO A 158 10.04 -8.12 -5.61
CA PRO A 158 9.40 -9.35 -6.05
C PRO A 158 10.07 -10.59 -5.40
N GLU A 159 10.15 -10.61 -4.07
CA GLU A 159 10.87 -11.61 -3.28
C GLU A 159 9.97 -12.66 -2.62
N MET A 160 8.65 -12.43 -2.63
CA MET A 160 7.69 -13.39 -2.08
C MET A 160 7.54 -14.59 -3.02
N ARG A 161 7.44 -15.79 -2.45
CA ARG A 161 7.44 -17.10 -3.14
C ARG A 161 6.20 -17.94 -2.87
N SER A 162 5.28 -17.45 -2.05
CA SER A 162 4.01 -18.12 -1.78
C SER A 162 2.92 -17.12 -1.41
N ALA A 163 1.66 -17.55 -1.55
CA ALA A 163 0.52 -16.77 -1.07
C ALA A 163 0.58 -16.52 0.45
N ALA A 164 1.09 -17.50 1.21
CA ALA A 164 1.29 -17.37 2.65
C ALA A 164 2.29 -16.25 3.00
N GLU A 165 3.43 -16.18 2.29
CA GLU A 165 4.39 -15.08 2.44
C GLU A 165 3.76 -13.72 2.11
N ALA A 166 2.96 -13.63 1.04
CA ALA A 166 2.26 -12.40 0.66
C ALA A 166 1.26 -11.92 1.73
N VAL A 167 0.49 -12.85 2.31
CA VAL A 167 -0.42 -12.54 3.42
C VAL A 167 0.36 -12.13 4.67
N ALA A 168 1.44 -12.83 5.01
CA ALA A 168 2.29 -12.49 6.16
C ALA A 168 2.89 -11.08 6.01
N TYR A 169 3.39 -10.74 4.82
CA TYR A 169 3.90 -9.41 4.50
C TYR A 169 2.82 -8.33 4.68
N LEU A 170 1.65 -8.50 4.06
CA LEU A 170 0.60 -7.49 4.18
C LEU A 170 0.11 -7.32 5.62
N LYS A 171 -0.01 -8.42 6.38
CA LYS A 171 -0.36 -8.35 7.82
C LYS A 171 0.69 -7.54 8.58
N LYS A 172 1.98 -7.76 8.29
CA LYS A 172 3.07 -7.04 8.94
C LYS A 172 3.08 -5.55 8.59
N ILE A 173 2.85 -5.19 7.32
CA ILE A 173 2.68 -3.80 6.89
C ILE A 173 1.48 -3.16 7.61
N ARG A 174 0.33 -3.85 7.67
CA ARG A 174 -0.85 -3.38 8.40
C ARG A 174 -0.54 -3.10 9.87
N THR A 175 0.07 -4.05 10.57
CA THR A 175 0.46 -3.86 11.98
C THR A 175 1.42 -2.68 12.13
N LEU A 176 2.39 -2.53 11.24
CA LEU A 176 3.35 -1.43 11.31
C LEU A 176 2.66 -0.06 11.14
N VAL A 177 1.82 0.11 10.11
CA VAL A 177 1.16 1.40 9.87
C VAL A 177 0.18 1.78 11.00
N GLN A 178 -0.43 0.78 11.65
CA GLN A 178 -1.25 0.97 12.84
C GLN A 178 -0.40 1.38 14.05
N TYR A 179 0.73 0.69 14.30
CA TYR A 179 1.64 1.02 15.40
C TYR A 179 2.21 2.44 15.30
N LEU A 180 2.50 2.88 14.07
CA LEU A 180 2.97 4.24 13.78
C LEU A 180 1.85 5.29 13.83
N GLU A 181 0.59 4.85 13.99
CA GLU A 181 -0.61 5.70 14.00
C GLU A 181 -0.73 6.55 12.73
N ILE A 182 -0.31 5.99 11.58
CA ILE A 182 -0.37 6.69 10.28
C ILE A 182 -1.54 6.22 9.43
N CYS A 183 -2.09 5.03 9.66
CA CYS A 183 -3.23 4.46 8.94
C CYS A 183 -3.96 3.48 9.86
N ASP A 184 -5.30 3.47 9.84
CA ASP A 184 -6.10 2.56 10.67
C ASP A 184 -6.06 1.08 10.19
N GLY A 185 -5.54 0.82 8.99
CA GLY A 185 -5.36 -0.52 8.44
C GLY A 185 -6.64 -1.28 8.07
N ASN A 186 -7.79 -0.60 7.96
CA ASN A 186 -9.07 -1.20 7.63
C ASN A 186 -9.25 -1.44 6.10
N MET A 187 -9.10 -2.70 5.69
CA MET A 187 -9.32 -3.07 4.28
C MET A 187 -10.78 -3.00 3.83
N GLN A 188 -11.75 -3.13 4.75
CA GLN A 188 -13.18 -3.10 4.40
C GLN A 188 -13.64 -1.67 4.08
N GLU A 189 -13.14 -0.69 4.82
CA GLU A 189 -13.38 0.73 4.57
C GLU A 189 -12.49 1.29 3.44
N GLY A 190 -11.49 0.51 3.01
CA GLY A 190 -10.60 0.83 1.90
C GLY A 190 -9.43 1.74 2.28
N SER A 191 -9.18 1.94 3.58
CA SER A 191 -8.02 2.69 4.08
C SER A 191 -6.71 1.93 3.84
N LEU A 192 -6.75 0.60 3.70
CA LEU A 192 -5.64 -0.22 3.26
C LEU A 192 -6.05 -1.04 2.05
N ARG A 193 -5.41 -0.79 0.91
CA ARG A 193 -5.63 -1.51 -0.34
C ARG A 193 -4.35 -2.21 -0.78
N CYS A 194 -4.49 -3.31 -1.50
CA CYS A 194 -3.36 -4.08 -2.00
C CYS A 194 -3.66 -4.59 -3.41
N ASP A 195 -2.74 -4.34 -4.32
CA ASP A 195 -2.67 -5.00 -5.62
C ASP A 195 -1.52 -6.02 -5.59
N ALA A 196 -1.72 -7.18 -6.22
CA ALA A 196 -0.73 -8.26 -6.24
C ALA A 196 -0.18 -8.50 -7.64
N ASN A 197 1.13 -8.42 -7.78
CA ASN A 197 1.84 -8.71 -9.02
C ASN A 197 2.40 -10.13 -8.95
N VAL A 198 1.91 -11.03 -9.81
CA VAL A 198 2.22 -12.46 -9.77
C VAL A 198 2.80 -12.94 -11.10
N SER A 199 3.88 -13.70 -11.03
CA SER A 199 4.42 -14.46 -12.16
C SER A 199 4.92 -15.83 -11.71
N VAL A 200 5.01 -16.78 -12.63
CA VAL A 200 5.64 -18.08 -12.40
C VAL A 200 6.84 -18.26 -13.32
N ARG A 201 7.85 -19.01 -12.86
CA ARG A 201 9.01 -19.40 -13.67
C ARG A 201 9.44 -20.83 -13.35
N PRO A 202 10.10 -21.55 -14.27
CA PRO A 202 10.75 -22.82 -13.96
C PRO A 202 11.72 -22.69 -12.78
N MET A 203 11.73 -23.67 -11.88
CA MET A 203 12.58 -23.66 -10.70
C MET A 203 14.06 -23.49 -11.06
N GLY A 204 14.73 -22.51 -10.44
CA GLY A 204 16.15 -22.20 -10.68
C GLY A 204 16.44 -21.29 -11.88
N GLN A 205 15.42 -20.87 -12.63
CA GLN A 205 15.58 -19.86 -13.67
C GLN A 205 15.75 -18.46 -13.05
N GLU A 206 16.75 -17.70 -13.49
CA GLU A 206 16.98 -16.34 -12.97
C GLU A 206 16.00 -15.31 -13.55
N GLU A 207 15.65 -15.45 -14.83
CA GLU A 207 14.73 -14.53 -15.51
C GLU A 207 13.31 -14.61 -14.93
N PHE A 208 12.67 -13.45 -14.77
CA PHE A 208 11.29 -13.37 -14.31
C PHE A 208 10.30 -13.78 -15.40
N GLY A 209 9.20 -14.41 -14.98
CA GLY A 209 8.09 -14.74 -15.86
C GLY A 209 7.26 -13.51 -16.26
N THR A 210 6.30 -13.72 -17.16
CA THR A 210 5.36 -12.64 -17.53
C THR A 210 4.40 -12.37 -16.37
N ARG A 211 4.29 -11.09 -15.99
CA ARG A 211 3.55 -10.64 -14.81
C ARG A 211 2.06 -10.46 -15.10
N ALA A 212 1.20 -10.98 -14.22
CA ALA A 212 -0.19 -10.60 -14.09
C ALA A 212 -0.38 -9.69 -12.87
N GLU A 213 -1.15 -8.62 -13.03
CA GLU A 213 -1.48 -7.67 -11.95
C GLU A 213 -2.91 -7.92 -11.49
N LEU A 214 -3.09 -8.42 -10.27
CA LEU A 214 -4.37 -8.69 -9.64
C LEU A 214 -4.83 -7.46 -8.85
N LYS A 215 -6.01 -6.95 -9.17
CA LYS A 215 -6.63 -5.80 -8.49
C LYS A 215 -7.89 -6.17 -7.71
N ASN A 216 -8.34 -5.23 -6.87
CA ASN A 216 -9.56 -5.33 -6.05
C ASN A 216 -9.51 -6.42 -4.97
N LEU A 217 -8.38 -6.50 -4.26
CA LEU A 217 -8.16 -7.48 -3.22
C LEU A 217 -8.49 -6.90 -1.84
N ASN A 218 -9.77 -6.97 -1.46
CA ASN A 218 -10.31 -6.28 -0.28
C ASN A 218 -10.18 -7.05 1.05
N SER A 219 -9.48 -8.20 1.07
CA SER A 219 -9.19 -8.93 2.31
C SER A 219 -7.96 -9.83 2.16
N PHE A 220 -7.30 -10.15 3.27
CA PHE A 220 -6.20 -11.12 3.31
C PHE A 220 -6.54 -12.46 2.65
N ARG A 221 -7.76 -12.97 2.93
CA ARG A 221 -8.26 -14.22 2.35
C ARG A 221 -8.42 -14.12 0.83
N PHE A 222 -8.86 -12.98 0.32
CA PHE A 222 -9.02 -12.77 -1.12
C PHE A 222 -7.67 -12.64 -1.83
N ILE A 223 -6.68 -12.02 -1.19
CA ILE A 223 -5.31 -11.98 -1.71
C ILE A 223 -4.75 -13.40 -1.84
N GLU A 224 -4.86 -14.20 -0.79
CA GLU A 224 -4.38 -15.58 -0.79
C GLU A 224 -5.01 -16.40 -1.93
N LYS A 225 -6.35 -16.39 -1.99
CA LYS A 225 -7.09 -17.11 -3.04
C LYS A 225 -6.77 -16.62 -4.45
N ALA A 226 -6.73 -15.30 -4.66
CA ALA A 226 -6.44 -14.72 -5.97
C ALA A 226 -5.04 -15.09 -6.46
N ILE A 227 -4.04 -15.07 -5.56
CA ILE A 227 -2.67 -15.49 -5.88
C ILE A 227 -2.63 -16.98 -6.23
N LEU A 228 -3.24 -17.85 -5.41
CA LEU A 228 -3.25 -19.29 -5.65
C LEU A 228 -3.90 -19.62 -7.01
N HIS A 229 -5.06 -19.02 -7.29
CA HIS A 229 -5.76 -19.19 -8.56
C HIS A 229 -4.94 -18.69 -9.76
N GLU A 230 -4.28 -17.53 -9.64
CA GLU A 230 -3.48 -16.99 -10.74
C GLU A 230 -2.21 -17.82 -10.98
N VAL A 231 -1.59 -18.36 -9.94
CA VAL A 231 -0.45 -19.28 -10.06
C VAL A 231 -0.86 -20.54 -10.84
N GLU A 232 -1.94 -21.19 -10.44
CA GLU A 232 -2.47 -22.39 -11.12
C GLU A 232 -2.78 -22.08 -12.59
N ARG A 233 -3.49 -20.97 -12.85
CA ARG A 233 -3.81 -20.52 -14.21
C ARG A 233 -2.57 -20.30 -15.08
N GLN A 234 -1.53 -19.63 -14.55
CA GLN A 234 -0.31 -19.40 -15.34
C GLN A 234 0.41 -20.70 -15.65
N ILE A 235 0.50 -21.62 -14.68
CA ILE A 235 1.11 -22.93 -14.88
C ILE A 235 0.34 -23.72 -15.95
N ASP A 236 -0.98 -23.78 -15.85
CA ASP A 236 -1.84 -24.49 -16.81
C ASP A 236 -1.67 -23.95 -18.24
N VAL A 237 -1.61 -22.62 -18.40
CA VAL A 237 -1.37 -22.00 -19.70
C VAL A 237 -0.02 -22.40 -20.28
N ILE A 238 1.04 -22.41 -19.46
CA ILE A 238 2.39 -22.72 -19.94
C ILE A 238 2.55 -24.22 -20.21
N GLU A 239 2.07 -25.09 -19.33
CA GLU A 239 2.13 -26.55 -19.51
C GLU A 239 1.22 -27.02 -20.64
N GLY A 240 0.13 -26.28 -20.93
CA GLY A 240 -0.71 -26.45 -22.12
C GLY A 240 -0.08 -25.98 -23.44
N GLY A 241 1.16 -25.47 -23.42
CA GLY A 241 1.89 -24.98 -24.60
C GLY A 241 1.53 -23.54 -25.03
N GLY A 242 0.75 -22.83 -24.21
CA GLY A 242 0.42 -21.42 -24.40
C GLY A 242 1.50 -20.48 -23.87
N LYS A 243 1.19 -19.18 -23.90
CA LYS A 243 2.04 -18.12 -23.32
C LYS A 243 1.19 -17.24 -22.43
N VAL A 244 1.68 -16.95 -21.23
CA VAL A 244 1.08 -15.94 -20.36
C VAL A 244 1.27 -14.57 -21.02
N VAL A 245 0.19 -13.79 -21.11
CA VAL A 245 0.22 -12.40 -21.58
C VAL A 245 0.18 -11.46 -20.39
N GLN A 246 0.81 -10.29 -20.52
CA GLN A 246 0.79 -9.28 -19.48
C GLN A 246 -0.58 -8.59 -19.46
N GLU A 247 -1.29 -8.68 -18.34
CA GLU A 247 -2.63 -8.13 -18.21
C GLU A 247 -2.95 -7.71 -16.77
N THR A 248 -3.95 -6.83 -16.64
CA THR A 248 -4.55 -6.51 -15.35
C THR A 248 -5.82 -7.34 -15.20
N ARG A 249 -5.89 -8.13 -14.13
CA ARG A 249 -7.01 -9.03 -13.83
C ARG A 249 -7.72 -8.59 -12.55
N LEU A 250 -9.03 -8.79 -12.51
CA LEU A 250 -9.88 -8.58 -11.35
C LEU A 250 -10.16 -9.92 -10.68
N TYR A 251 -10.07 -9.99 -9.36
CA TYR A 251 -10.55 -11.15 -8.62
C TYR A 251 -12.05 -10.99 -8.29
N ASP A 252 -12.86 -11.97 -8.68
CA ASP A 252 -14.28 -12.07 -8.33
C ASP A 252 -14.45 -13.02 -7.14
N SER A 253 -14.80 -12.46 -5.98
CA SER A 253 -14.93 -13.23 -4.74
C SER A 253 -16.14 -14.16 -4.69
N ASP A 254 -17.16 -13.93 -5.52
CA ASP A 254 -18.38 -14.74 -5.56
C ASP A 254 -18.16 -16.01 -6.38
N LYS A 255 -17.37 -15.92 -7.44
CA LYS A 255 -17.03 -17.07 -8.30
C LYS A 255 -15.68 -17.72 -8.02
N ASP A 256 -14.83 -17.07 -7.21
CA ASP A 256 -13.45 -17.54 -6.91
C ASP A 256 -12.59 -17.67 -8.18
N GLU A 257 -12.68 -16.66 -9.06
CA GLU A 257 -12.02 -16.63 -10.37
C GLU A 257 -11.31 -15.29 -10.60
N THR A 258 -10.21 -15.31 -11.34
CA THR A 258 -9.64 -14.08 -11.90
C THR A 258 -10.18 -13.83 -13.30
N ARG A 259 -10.56 -12.59 -13.62
CA ARG A 259 -11.06 -12.18 -14.94
C ARG A 259 -10.17 -11.11 -15.54
N SER A 260 -9.85 -11.25 -16.82
CA SER A 260 -9.13 -10.19 -17.53
C SER A 260 -10.04 -8.96 -17.66
N MET A 261 -9.55 -7.78 -17.25
CA MET A 261 -10.26 -6.52 -17.46
C MET A 261 -9.85 -5.84 -18.76
N ARG A 262 -8.55 -5.93 -19.10
CA ARG A 262 -7.95 -5.30 -20.28
C ARG A 262 -6.69 -6.05 -20.69
N SER A 263 -6.50 -6.28 -21.99
CA SER A 263 -5.18 -6.60 -22.54
C SER A 263 -4.35 -5.31 -22.52
N LYS A 264 -3.15 -5.34 -21.94
CA LYS A 264 -2.17 -4.24 -22.09
C LYS A 264 -1.55 -4.37 -23.49
N GLU A 265 -2.30 -4.08 -24.55
CA GLU A 265 -1.74 -4.03 -25.92
C GLU A 265 -0.72 -2.89 -26.07
N GLU A 266 -0.78 -1.87 -25.20
CA GLU A 266 0.26 -0.86 -25.01
C GLU A 266 0.46 -0.62 -23.51
N ALA A 267 1.70 -0.51 -23.04
CA ALA A 267 1.97 0.00 -21.69
C ALA A 267 1.38 1.42 -21.63
N ASN A 268 0.40 1.66 -20.76
CA ASN A 268 -0.24 2.97 -20.66
C ASN A 268 0.82 4.05 -20.45
N ASP A 269 1.03 4.90 -21.46
CA ASP A 269 1.91 6.06 -21.34
C ASP A 269 1.22 7.11 -20.47
N TYR A 270 1.49 7.04 -19.16
CA TYR A 270 1.02 8.01 -18.18
C TYR A 270 1.66 9.39 -18.33
N ARG A 271 2.59 9.57 -19.29
CA ARG A 271 3.24 10.84 -19.61
C ARG A 271 3.76 11.54 -18.35
N TYR A 272 4.49 10.81 -17.51
CA TYR A 272 5.00 11.35 -16.25
C TYR A 272 5.88 12.57 -16.48
N PHE A 273 5.64 13.64 -15.72
CA PHE A 273 6.54 14.79 -15.61
C PHE A 273 6.39 15.46 -14.24
N PRO A 274 7.43 16.15 -13.73
CA PRO A 274 7.35 16.89 -12.48
C PRO A 274 6.19 17.88 -12.47
N ASP A 275 5.41 17.92 -11.39
CA ASP A 275 4.29 18.85 -11.28
C ASP A 275 4.83 20.29 -11.17
N PRO A 276 4.55 21.18 -12.14
CA PRO A 276 5.08 22.54 -12.13
C PRO A 276 4.47 23.42 -11.03
N ASP A 277 3.34 23.04 -10.46
CA ASP A 277 2.67 23.80 -9.40
C ASP A 277 3.24 23.48 -8.01
N LEU A 278 4.04 22.40 -7.89
CA LEU A 278 4.66 21.96 -6.66
C LEU A 278 6.18 21.99 -6.77
N LEU A 279 6.82 22.82 -5.94
CA LEU A 279 8.27 22.78 -5.79
C LEU A 279 8.72 21.43 -5.21
N PRO A 280 9.96 21.00 -5.49
CA PRO A 280 10.55 19.84 -4.84
C PRO A 280 10.46 19.94 -3.32
N VAL A 281 10.07 18.86 -2.67
CA VAL A 281 10.05 18.77 -1.20
C VAL A 281 11.47 18.54 -0.73
N VAL A 282 11.99 19.47 0.07
CA VAL A 282 13.33 19.38 0.68
C VAL A 282 13.16 19.14 2.18
N LEU A 283 13.79 18.08 2.67
CA LEU A 283 13.74 17.65 4.07
C LEU A 283 15.09 17.92 4.75
N ASP A 284 15.07 18.71 5.82
CA ASP A 284 16.24 18.96 6.64
C ASP A 284 16.59 17.75 7.54
N ASP A 285 17.84 17.71 8.00
CA ASP A 285 18.35 16.63 8.86
C ASP A 285 17.69 16.69 10.23
N GLU A 286 17.42 17.91 10.72
CA GLU A 286 16.77 18.15 12.00
C GLU A 286 15.36 17.56 12.06
N LEU A 287 14.52 17.70 11.02
CA LEU A 287 13.18 17.13 10.97
C LEU A 287 13.24 15.61 11.03
N ILE A 288 14.09 14.97 10.21
CA ILE A 288 14.19 13.51 10.18
C ILE A 288 14.63 12.98 11.53
N GLU A 289 15.65 13.58 12.14
CA GLU A 289 16.15 13.14 13.45
C GLU A 289 15.16 13.45 14.57
N SER A 290 14.39 14.53 14.48
CA SER A 290 13.29 14.80 15.42
C SER A 290 12.22 13.71 15.32
N LEU A 291 11.83 13.31 14.11
CA LEU A 291 10.81 12.27 13.90
C LEU A 291 11.32 10.89 14.32
N ARG A 292 12.59 10.57 14.09
CA ARG A 292 13.24 9.34 14.56
C ARG A 292 13.09 9.17 16.08
N LYS A 293 13.23 10.26 16.84
CA LYS A 293 13.05 10.26 18.30
C LYS A 293 11.60 10.12 18.76
N THR A 294 10.64 10.41 17.87
CA THR A 294 9.20 10.24 18.15
C THR A 294 8.65 8.88 17.75
N LEU A 295 9.46 8.02 17.12
CA LEU A 295 9.00 6.69 16.77
C LEU A 295 8.65 5.90 18.03
N PRO A 296 7.50 5.22 18.06
CA PRO A 296 7.22 4.26 19.12
C PRO A 296 8.20 3.09 19.03
N GLU A 297 8.29 2.32 20.10
CA GLU A 297 8.96 1.02 20.02
C GLU A 297 8.25 0.16 18.97
N LEU A 298 9.00 -0.28 17.96
CA LEU A 298 8.45 -1.02 16.83
C LEU A 298 7.99 -2.42 17.28
N PRO A 299 6.99 -3.02 16.60
CA PRO A 299 6.41 -4.30 17.01
C PRO A 299 7.45 -5.41 17.23
N ALA A 300 8.44 -5.53 16.34
CA ALA A 300 9.46 -6.57 16.45
C ALA A 300 10.41 -6.37 17.64
N ALA A 301 10.81 -5.12 17.90
CA ALA A 301 11.64 -4.77 19.05
C ALA A 301 10.88 -5.03 20.35
N ARG A 302 9.61 -4.62 20.40
CA ARG A 302 8.72 -4.81 21.55
C ARG A 302 8.45 -6.29 21.82
N GLN A 303 8.22 -7.08 20.78
CA GLN A 303 8.07 -8.54 20.90
C GLN A 303 9.32 -9.18 21.51
N GLN A 304 10.51 -8.82 21.00
CA GLN A 304 11.77 -9.34 21.53
C GLN A 304 11.99 -8.93 22.99
N ARG A 305 11.64 -7.69 23.34
CA ARG A 305 11.70 -7.20 24.71
C ARG A 305 10.73 -7.97 25.60
N PHE A 306 9.51 -8.26 25.15
CA PHE A 306 8.54 -9.02 25.93
C PHE A 306 9.01 -10.45 26.23
N VAL A 307 9.67 -11.09 25.27
CA VAL A 307 10.31 -12.40 25.50
C VAL A 307 11.45 -12.30 26.51
N THR A 308 12.27 -11.25 26.41
CA THR A 308 13.50 -11.12 27.23
C THR A 308 13.20 -10.66 28.65
N ASP A 309 12.40 -9.60 28.81
CA ASP A 309 12.20 -8.90 30.08
C ASP A 309 11.08 -9.54 30.91
N PHE A 310 10.02 -10.05 30.26
CA PHE A 310 8.88 -10.68 30.93
C PHE A 310 8.90 -12.22 30.84
N SER A 311 9.93 -12.80 30.22
CA SER A 311 10.07 -14.26 30.05
C SER A 311 8.85 -14.92 29.37
N LEU A 312 8.18 -14.17 28.48
CA LEU A 312 7.02 -14.67 27.74
C LEU A 312 7.44 -15.64 26.64
N SER A 313 6.53 -16.56 26.29
CA SER A 313 6.73 -17.38 25.09
C SER A 313 6.72 -16.49 23.83
N ALA A 314 7.37 -16.94 22.75
CA ALA A 314 7.36 -16.20 21.48
C ALA A 314 5.93 -15.98 20.95
N TYR A 315 5.04 -16.94 21.22
CA TYR A 315 3.61 -16.87 20.89
C TYR A 315 2.89 -15.78 21.70
N ASP A 316 3.04 -15.78 23.04
CA ASP A 316 2.37 -14.79 23.90
C ASP A 316 2.86 -13.37 23.59
N ALA A 317 4.17 -13.21 23.37
CA ALA A 317 4.75 -11.94 22.96
C ALA A 317 4.20 -11.47 21.61
N GLU A 318 4.00 -12.37 20.64
CA GLU A 318 3.39 -12.04 19.35
C GLU A 318 1.94 -11.57 19.49
N VAL A 319 1.15 -12.28 20.30
CA VAL A 319 -0.26 -11.93 20.55
C VAL A 319 -0.38 -10.58 21.25
N LEU A 320 0.42 -10.37 22.30
CA LEU A 320 0.39 -9.12 23.08
C LEU A 320 0.92 -7.91 22.29
N THR A 321 1.79 -8.14 21.31
CA THR A 321 2.33 -7.09 20.42
C THR A 321 1.63 -7.03 19.04
N SER A 322 0.44 -7.63 18.94
CA SER A 322 -0.38 -7.59 17.72
C SER A 322 -0.97 -6.21 17.44
N SER A 323 -1.15 -5.38 18.48
CA SER A 323 -1.58 -3.99 18.41
C SER A 323 -0.87 -3.17 19.49
N ARG A 324 -0.69 -1.88 19.23
CA ARG A 324 0.01 -0.99 20.15
C ARG A 324 -0.76 -0.83 21.45
N GLU A 325 -2.08 -0.72 21.35
CA GLU A 325 -3.01 -0.59 22.48
C GLU A 325 -2.97 -1.81 23.40
N MET A 326 -2.93 -3.03 22.84
CA MET A 326 -2.81 -4.26 23.64
C MET A 326 -1.46 -4.32 24.36
N ALA A 327 -0.39 -3.95 23.67
CA ALA A 327 0.94 -3.96 24.25
C ALA A 327 1.09 -2.89 25.34
N ASP A 328 0.54 -1.68 25.11
CA ASP A 328 0.52 -0.59 26.10
C ASP A 328 -0.27 -1.01 27.35
N TYR A 329 -1.45 -1.61 27.16
CA TYR A 329 -2.28 -2.11 28.25
C TYR A 329 -1.58 -3.21 29.06
N PHE A 330 -0.94 -4.17 28.39
CA PHE A 330 -0.19 -5.23 29.08
C PHE A 330 0.93 -4.66 29.96
N GLU A 331 1.70 -3.71 29.43
CA GLU A 331 2.78 -3.08 30.21
C GLU A 331 2.26 -2.25 31.37
N GLU A 332 1.14 -1.54 31.20
CA GLU A 332 0.49 -0.81 32.28
C GLU A 332 0.12 -1.76 33.44
N VAL A 333 -0.52 -2.89 33.12
CA VAL A 333 -0.92 -3.90 34.11
C VAL A 333 0.29 -4.51 34.81
N VAL A 334 1.35 -4.87 34.08
CA VAL A 334 2.56 -5.47 34.68
C VAL A 334 3.33 -4.46 35.52
N SER A 335 3.37 -3.18 35.13
CA SER A 335 4.01 -2.12 35.91
C SER A 335 3.29 -1.79 37.22
N GLY A 336 2.01 -2.15 37.32
CA GLY A 336 1.19 -1.96 38.52
C GLY A 336 1.24 -3.11 39.53
N LEU A 337 1.96 -4.20 39.22
CA LEU A 337 2.16 -5.37 40.10
C LEU A 337 3.43 -5.25 40.94
#